data_AF-A0A7Y2M2G9-F1
#
_entry.id   AF-A0A7Y2M2G9-F1
#
_cell.length_a   1.000
_cell.length_b   1.000
_cell.length_c   1.000
_cell.angle_alpha   90.00
_cell.angle_beta   90.00
_cell.angle_gamma   90.00
#
_symmetry.space_group_name_H-M   'P 1'
#
loop_
_entity.id
_entity.type
_entity.pdbx_description
1 polymer ?
#
loop_
_entity_poly.entity_id
_entity_poly.type
_entity_poly.pdbx_seq_one_letter_code
_entity_poly.pdbx_strand_id
1 'polypeptide(L)'
;MAADGLIDQYVESFRRRVRSRRDRDDLADEVRDHLLTARERFEALGVEPHVAERRALARLGDPTLVASLLTEVPSKGSLMSLFLSRHLPAMSVAAAAAWIAAIVVAVYGQTGMVVPWTQEAYLVSSAVIGLACLLTTAVLVGLNVRATGELDTTTVVIAAVGALATVAAALLSWFIAIWLPLLAIAVVWTLVRAWATHAGSRPFTVVMLALMPLLAVGAIVATVLGQTMPVDTELLSWSILAGLAAVVAASLVDVAVRVGRRTARAAVAVAS
;
A
#
# COMPACT_ATOMS: atom_id res chain seq x y z
N MET A 1 33.41 -11.85 19.20
CA MET A 1 33.00 -10.46 19.50
C MET A 1 32.99 -9.74 18.17
N ALA A 2 31.81 -9.55 17.58
CA ALA A 2 31.68 -8.88 16.29
C ALA A 2 32.10 -7.42 16.46
N ALA A 3 32.88 -6.89 15.54
CA ALA A 3 33.32 -5.50 15.59
C ALA A 3 32.10 -4.62 15.33
N ASP A 4 31.64 -3.89 16.36
CA ASP A 4 30.57 -2.89 16.22
C ASP A 4 30.92 -1.95 15.06
N GLY A 5 30.10 -1.97 14.00
CA GLY A 5 30.33 -1.16 12.79
C GLY A 5 30.33 0.33 13.10
N LEU A 6 31.02 1.12 12.28
CA LEU A 6 31.02 2.58 12.42
C LEU A 6 29.60 3.16 12.27
N ILE A 7 28.75 2.51 11.46
CA ILE A 7 27.33 2.84 11.31
C ILE A 7 26.58 2.65 12.63
N ASP A 8 26.81 1.57 13.38
CA ASP A 8 26.08 1.33 14.63
C ASP A 8 26.46 2.35 15.70
N GLN A 9 27.76 2.68 15.78
CA GLN A 9 28.24 3.74 16.67
C GLN A 9 27.62 5.10 16.31
N TYR A 10 27.48 5.38 15.01
CA TYR A 10 26.82 6.59 14.52
C TYR A 10 25.33 6.61 14.90
N VAL A 11 24.61 5.53 14.64
CA VAL A 11 23.17 5.41 14.90
C VAL A 11 22.86 5.49 16.39
N GLU A 12 23.66 4.84 17.25
CA GLU A 12 23.49 4.93 18.71
C GLU A 12 23.78 6.36 19.22
N SER A 13 24.79 7.00 18.64
CA SER A 13 25.10 8.40 18.92
C SER A 13 23.99 9.35 18.47
N PHE A 14 23.35 9.07 17.34
CA PHE A 14 22.17 9.78 16.86
C PHE A 14 20.97 9.55 17.79
N ARG A 15 20.67 8.29 18.12
CA ARG A 15 19.55 7.87 18.98
C ARG A 15 19.56 8.54 20.34
N ARG A 16 20.75 8.63 20.97
CA ARG A 16 20.93 9.34 22.25
C ARG A 16 20.56 10.82 22.17
N ARG A 17 20.76 11.46 21.01
CA ARG A 17 20.47 12.89 20.80
C ARG A 17 19.00 13.13 20.50
N VAL A 18 18.34 12.23 19.77
CA VAL A 18 16.90 12.30 19.51
C VAL A 18 16.03 11.64 20.60
N ARG A 19 16.60 11.35 21.78
CA ARG A 19 15.95 10.57 22.86
C ARG A 19 14.59 11.11 23.33
N SER A 20 14.38 12.42 23.23
CA SER A 20 13.17 13.13 23.64
C SER A 20 12.03 13.02 22.62
N ARG A 21 12.33 12.55 21.40
CA ARG A 21 11.32 12.35 20.36
C ARG A 21 10.59 11.02 20.53
N ARG A 22 9.29 11.01 20.21
CA ARG A 22 8.44 9.81 20.25
C ARG A 22 8.77 8.81 19.13
N ASP A 23 9.25 9.29 18.00
CA ASP A 23 9.62 8.55 16.78
C ASP A 23 11.13 8.23 16.69
N ARG A 24 11.86 8.34 17.80
CA ARG A 24 13.32 8.23 17.83
C ARG A 24 13.88 6.92 17.26
N ASP A 25 13.18 5.82 17.49
CA ASP A 25 13.64 4.49 17.09
C ASP A 25 13.44 4.32 15.58
N ASP A 26 12.33 4.82 15.05
CA ASP A 26 12.05 4.84 13.60
C ASP A 26 13.04 5.73 12.84
N LEU A 27 13.34 6.93 13.37
CA LEU A 27 14.34 7.82 12.78
C LEU A 27 15.74 7.19 12.79
N ALA A 28 16.09 6.48 13.86
CA ALA A 28 17.35 5.76 13.95
C ALA A 28 17.43 4.62 12.92
N ASP A 29 16.33 3.89 12.73
CA ASP A 29 16.23 2.82 11.73
C ASP A 29 16.32 3.37 10.29
N GLU A 30 15.70 4.51 9.99
CA GLU A 30 15.76 5.13 8.66
C GLU A 30 17.16 5.72 8.36
N VAL A 31 17.80 6.35 9.36
CA VAL A 31 19.20 6.79 9.25
C VAL A 31 20.12 5.60 9.00
N ARG A 32 19.90 4.48 9.70
CA ARG A 32 20.65 3.24 9.50
C ARG A 32 20.44 2.70 8.07
N ASP A 33 19.19 2.58 7.60
CA ASP A 33 18.88 2.09 6.26
C ASP A 33 19.52 2.94 5.17
N HIS A 34 19.53 4.26 5.35
CA HIS A 34 20.16 5.18 4.42
C HIS A 34 21.68 5.00 4.35
N LEU A 35 22.34 4.82 5.50
CA LEU A 35 23.77 4.58 5.58
C LEU A 35 24.18 3.24 4.95
N LEU A 36 23.40 2.19 5.18
CA LEU A 36 23.65 0.87 4.61
C LEU A 36 23.42 0.84 3.11
N THR A 37 22.32 1.44 2.64
CA THR A 37 22.06 1.61 1.20
C THR A 37 23.18 2.41 0.53
N ALA A 38 23.71 3.44 1.19
CA ALA A 38 24.85 4.20 0.69
C ALA A 38 26.14 3.35 0.66
N ARG A 39 26.40 2.55 1.70
CA ARG A 39 27.52 1.60 1.76
C ARG A 39 27.46 0.59 0.62
N GLU A 40 26.32 -0.09 0.44
CA GLU A 40 26.09 -1.06 -0.64
C GLU A 40 26.33 -0.46 -2.02
N ARG A 41 25.93 0.80 -2.25
CA ARG A 41 26.22 1.50 -3.51
C ARG A 41 27.72 1.72 -3.72
N PHE A 42 28.48 2.04 -2.67
CA PHE A 42 29.92 2.18 -2.79
C PHE A 42 30.62 0.83 -3.00
N GLU A 43 30.17 -0.22 -2.32
CA GLU A 43 30.67 -1.58 -2.53
C GLU A 43 30.42 -2.07 -3.96
N ALA A 44 29.24 -1.78 -4.53
CA ALA A 44 28.92 -2.09 -5.93
C ALA A 44 29.81 -1.35 -6.93
N LEU A 45 30.44 -0.24 -6.54
CA LEU A 45 31.44 0.50 -7.32
C LEU A 45 32.87 -0.02 -7.08
N GLY A 46 33.04 -1.14 -6.38
CA GLY A 46 34.34 -1.75 -6.08
C GLY A 46 35.08 -1.11 -4.92
N VAL A 47 34.43 -0.29 -4.09
CA VAL A 47 35.05 0.30 -2.90
C VAL A 47 35.08 -0.74 -1.78
N GLU A 48 36.22 -0.89 -1.10
CA GLU A 48 36.33 -1.80 0.03
C GLU A 48 35.30 -1.48 1.14
N PRO A 49 34.71 -2.50 1.82
CA PRO A 49 33.59 -2.31 2.75
C PRO A 49 33.83 -1.25 3.83
N HIS A 50 35.04 -1.25 4.41
CA HIS A 50 35.42 -0.33 5.47
C HIS A 50 35.58 1.13 4.97
N VAL A 51 35.97 1.32 3.70
CA VAL A 51 36.04 2.63 3.04
C VAL A 51 34.65 3.08 2.61
N ALA A 52 33.82 2.15 2.12
CA ALA A 52 32.43 2.39 1.75
C ALA A 52 31.63 2.91 2.96
N GLU A 53 31.81 2.31 4.13
CA GLU A 53 31.17 2.72 5.37
C GLU A 53 31.58 4.14 5.79
N ARG A 54 32.89 4.43 5.81
CA ARG A 54 33.38 5.79 6.11
C ARG A 54 32.87 6.83 5.12
N ARG A 55 32.78 6.49 3.83
CA ARG A 55 32.23 7.38 2.80
C ARG A 55 30.72 7.59 2.95
N ALA A 56 29.98 6.57 3.36
CA ALA A 56 28.55 6.69 3.67
C ALA A 56 28.32 7.64 4.85
N LEU A 57 29.10 7.50 5.93
CA LEU A 57 29.06 8.37 7.10
C LEU A 57 29.47 9.82 6.75
N ALA A 58 30.59 9.98 6.04
CA ALA A 58 31.07 11.30 5.62
C ALA A 58 30.06 12.04 4.72
N ARG A 59 29.29 11.29 3.92
CA ARG A 59 28.24 11.85 3.07
C ARG A 59 27.02 12.31 3.88
N LEU A 60 26.68 11.61 4.96
CA LEU A 60 25.54 11.96 5.81
C LEU A 60 25.87 13.17 6.73
N GLY A 61 27.10 13.23 7.25
CA GLY A 61 27.59 14.33 8.08
C GLY A 61 27.79 13.93 9.54
N ASP A 62 27.87 14.92 10.44
CA ASP A 62 27.99 14.67 11.89
C ASP A 62 26.63 14.29 12.50
N PRO A 63 26.55 13.23 13.33
CA PRO A 63 25.28 12.81 13.94
C PRO A 63 24.66 13.89 14.83
N THR A 64 25.45 14.82 15.39
CA THR A 64 24.91 15.94 16.18
C THR A 64 24.16 16.91 15.30
N LEU A 65 24.77 17.33 14.19
CA LEU A 65 24.19 18.25 13.23
C LEU A 65 22.97 17.64 12.53
N VAL A 66 23.01 16.35 12.18
CA VAL A 66 21.85 15.66 11.59
C VAL A 66 20.70 15.57 12.60
N ALA A 67 20.98 15.25 13.87
CA ALA A 67 19.97 15.23 14.92
C ALA A 67 19.38 16.64 15.15
N SER A 68 20.21 17.68 15.20
CA SER A 68 19.74 19.06 15.40
C SER A 68 18.84 19.50 14.24
N LEU A 69 19.25 19.26 12.98
CA LEU A 69 18.43 19.56 11.81
C LEU A 69 17.08 18.82 11.83
N LEU A 70 17.07 17.54 12.21
CA LEU A 70 15.81 16.77 12.30
C LEU A 70 14.93 17.18 13.49
N THR A 71 15.50 17.79 14.53
CA THR A 71 14.74 18.36 15.65
C THR A 71 14.27 19.79 15.40
N GLU A 72 15.02 20.57 14.62
CA GLU A 72 14.72 21.96 14.27
C GLU A 72 13.69 22.08 13.15
N VAL A 73 13.68 21.13 12.20
CA VAL A 73 12.61 21.02 11.22
C VAL A 73 11.39 20.43 11.95
N PRO A 74 10.29 21.19 12.14
CA PRO A 74 9.06 20.63 12.64
C PRO A 74 8.73 19.46 11.74
N SER A 75 8.52 18.27 12.31
CA SER A 75 8.15 17.07 11.54
C SER A 75 6.82 17.30 10.84
N LYS A 76 6.84 17.97 9.70
CA LYS A 76 5.73 18.08 8.76
C LYS A 76 5.59 16.70 8.16
N GLY A 77 4.73 15.89 8.79
CA GLY A 77 4.52 14.49 8.45
C GLY A 77 4.74 13.54 9.63
N SER A 78 4.10 13.80 10.77
CA SER A 78 2.85 13.15 11.20
C SER A 78 3.03 11.65 11.52
N LEU A 79 2.89 11.30 12.79
CA LEU A 79 2.81 9.94 13.36
C LEU A 79 1.97 8.94 12.52
N MET A 80 1.04 9.47 11.74
CA MET A 80 0.25 8.75 10.74
C MET A 80 1.14 8.02 9.71
N SER A 81 2.17 8.66 9.16
CA SER A 81 3.09 8.05 8.18
C SER A 81 3.82 6.84 8.76
N LEU A 82 4.25 6.95 10.01
CA LEU A 82 4.96 5.89 10.73
C LEU A 82 4.03 4.73 11.10
N PHE A 83 2.84 5.02 11.65
CA PHE A 83 1.84 4.00 11.98
C PHE A 83 1.38 3.24 10.73
N LEU A 84 1.02 3.95 9.65
CA LEU A 84 0.61 3.31 8.40
C LEU A 84 1.76 2.53 7.78
N SER A 85 3.00 3.01 7.82
CA SER A 85 4.15 2.26 7.29
C SER A 85 4.37 0.92 8.01
N ARG A 86 4.18 0.89 9.33
CA ARG A 86 4.31 -0.34 10.14
C ARG A 86 3.22 -1.35 9.85
N HIS A 87 1.97 -0.90 9.69
CA HIS A 87 0.82 -1.78 9.51
C HIS A 87 0.47 -2.05 8.04
N LEU A 88 1.05 -1.33 7.09
CA LEU A 88 0.77 -1.47 5.66
C LEU A 88 0.90 -2.90 5.14
N PRO A 89 1.93 -3.71 5.51
CA PRO A 89 2.02 -5.09 5.04
C PRO A 89 0.85 -5.94 5.53
N ALA A 90 0.54 -5.84 6.83
CA ALA A 90 -0.54 -6.60 7.43
C ALA A 90 -1.91 -6.19 6.86
N MET A 91 -2.13 -4.89 6.67
CA MET A 91 -3.34 -4.36 6.04
C MET A 91 -3.46 -4.80 4.58
N SER A 92 -2.35 -4.86 3.84
CA SER A 92 -2.35 -5.34 2.45
C SER A 92 -2.70 -6.83 2.37
N VAL A 93 -2.13 -7.66 3.25
CA VAL A 93 -2.49 -9.08 3.36
C VAL A 93 -3.96 -9.25 3.75
N ALA A 94 -4.43 -8.49 4.74
CA ALA A 94 -5.83 -8.52 5.16
C ALA A 94 -6.78 -8.09 4.04
N ALA A 95 -6.44 -7.04 3.29
CA ALA A 95 -7.20 -6.59 2.14
C ALA A 95 -7.24 -7.66 1.04
N ALA A 96 -6.12 -8.34 0.76
CA ALA A 96 -6.06 -9.41 -0.22
C ALA A 96 -6.93 -10.61 0.19
N ALA A 97 -6.85 -11.02 1.46
CA ALA A 97 -7.70 -12.07 2.02
C ALA A 97 -9.19 -11.69 1.96
N ALA A 98 -9.53 -10.44 2.23
CA ALA A 98 -10.89 -9.93 2.14
C ALA A 98 -11.44 -9.99 0.70
N TRP A 99 -10.63 -9.69 -0.32
CA TRP A 99 -11.04 -9.85 -1.73
C TRP A 99 -11.26 -11.31 -2.12
N ILE A 100 -10.43 -12.23 -1.64
CA ILE A 100 -10.63 -13.68 -1.85
C ILE A 100 -11.94 -14.12 -1.19
N ALA A 101 -12.18 -13.72 0.05
CA ALA A 101 -13.43 -14.01 0.75
C ALA A 101 -14.63 -13.38 0.03
N ALA A 102 -14.50 -12.15 -0.49
CA ALA A 102 -15.55 -11.47 -1.24
C ALA A 102 -15.97 -12.24 -2.49
N ILE A 103 -15.03 -12.81 -3.26
CA ILE A 103 -15.37 -13.67 -4.41
C ILE A 103 -16.18 -14.88 -3.94
N VAL A 104 -15.68 -15.60 -2.94
CA VAL A 104 -16.32 -16.82 -2.45
C VAL A 104 -17.74 -16.51 -1.99
N VAL A 105 -17.92 -15.52 -1.12
CA VAL A 105 -19.23 -15.16 -0.58
C VAL A 105 -20.14 -14.54 -1.64
N ALA A 106 -19.62 -13.81 -2.62
CA ALA A 106 -20.43 -13.29 -3.74
C ALA A 106 -21.04 -14.41 -4.58
N VAL A 107 -20.29 -15.48 -4.86
CA VAL A 107 -20.81 -16.66 -5.57
C VAL A 107 -22.01 -17.26 -4.82
N TYR A 108 -21.92 -17.40 -3.50
CA TYR A 108 -23.02 -17.95 -2.70
C TYR A 108 -24.18 -16.96 -2.47
N GLY A 109 -23.88 -15.69 -2.26
CA GLY A 109 -24.85 -14.70 -1.78
C GLY A 109 -25.55 -13.89 -2.84
N GLN A 110 -25.05 -13.88 -4.09
CA GLN A 110 -25.58 -13.00 -5.13
C GLN A 110 -26.01 -13.71 -6.40
N THR A 111 -25.63 -14.98 -6.63
CA THR A 111 -25.74 -15.56 -7.98
C THR A 111 -26.83 -16.60 -8.17
N GLY A 112 -27.42 -17.11 -7.08
CA GLY A 112 -28.34 -18.26 -7.14
C GLY A 112 -27.73 -19.56 -7.71
N MET A 113 -26.49 -19.54 -8.24
CA MET A 113 -25.90 -20.61 -9.03
C MET A 113 -25.61 -21.86 -8.21
N VAL A 114 -25.26 -21.67 -6.93
CA VAL A 114 -24.87 -22.78 -6.03
C VAL A 114 -25.92 -23.01 -4.94
N VAL A 115 -26.50 -21.93 -4.42
CA VAL A 115 -27.48 -21.94 -3.33
C VAL A 115 -28.59 -20.95 -3.68
N PRO A 116 -29.86 -21.23 -3.34
CA PRO A 116 -30.94 -20.26 -3.53
C PRO A 116 -30.60 -18.91 -2.89
N TRP A 117 -30.91 -17.84 -3.59
CA TRP A 117 -30.68 -16.50 -3.08
C TRP A 117 -31.46 -16.27 -1.77
N THR A 118 -30.79 -15.71 -0.77
CA THR A 118 -31.42 -15.26 0.47
C THR A 118 -30.94 -13.86 0.82
N GLN A 119 -31.82 -13.08 1.46
CA GLN A 119 -31.49 -11.74 1.92
C GLN A 119 -30.29 -11.73 2.89
N GLU A 120 -30.19 -12.73 3.77
CA GLU A 120 -29.07 -12.85 4.71
C GLU A 120 -27.74 -13.07 3.99
N ALA A 121 -27.69 -13.98 3.00
CA ALA A 121 -26.48 -14.24 2.23
C ALA A 121 -26.04 -13.02 1.42
N TYR A 122 -27.01 -12.26 0.87
CA TYR A 122 -26.75 -10.99 0.21
C TYR A 122 -26.14 -9.95 1.17
N LEU A 123 -26.67 -9.80 2.39
CA LEU A 123 -26.14 -8.85 3.37
C LEU A 123 -24.72 -9.21 3.81
N VAL A 124 -24.43 -10.50 4.02
CA VAL A 124 -23.08 -10.98 4.33
C VAL A 124 -22.12 -10.70 3.17
N SER A 125 -22.53 -11.00 1.93
CA SER A 125 -21.73 -10.69 0.73
C SER A 125 -21.42 -9.19 0.63
N SER A 126 -22.44 -8.35 0.79
CA SER A 126 -22.29 -6.89 0.73
C SER A 126 -21.35 -6.36 1.80
N ALA A 127 -21.44 -6.87 3.03
CA ALA A 127 -20.56 -6.51 4.13
C ALA A 127 -19.10 -6.91 3.85
N VAL A 128 -18.86 -8.10 3.29
CA VAL A 128 -17.51 -8.58 2.96
C VAL A 128 -16.90 -7.77 1.81
N ILE A 129 -17.66 -7.46 0.76
CA ILE A 129 -17.20 -6.59 -0.34
C ILE A 129 -16.90 -5.18 0.18
N GLY A 130 -17.78 -4.62 1.01
CA GLY A 130 -17.56 -3.34 1.68
C GLY A 130 -16.27 -3.33 2.50
N LEU A 131 -16.04 -4.38 3.32
CA LEU A 131 -14.80 -4.52 4.09
C LEU A 131 -13.56 -4.60 3.20
N ALA A 132 -13.63 -5.34 2.09
CA ALA A 132 -12.52 -5.42 1.12
C ALA A 132 -12.20 -4.04 0.51
N CYS A 133 -13.23 -3.26 0.15
CA CYS A 133 -13.07 -1.89 -0.34
C CYS A 133 -12.49 -0.96 0.73
N LEU A 134 -12.93 -1.08 1.98
CA LEU A 134 -12.43 -0.28 3.10
C LEU A 134 -10.94 -0.54 3.35
N LEU A 135 -10.55 -1.82 3.44
CA LEU A 135 -9.16 -2.21 3.66
C LEU A 135 -8.27 -1.78 2.49
N THR A 136 -8.76 -1.93 1.25
CA THR A 136 -8.06 -1.45 0.05
C THR A 136 -7.86 0.07 0.12
N THR A 137 -8.91 0.83 0.44
CA THR A 137 -8.84 2.29 0.60
C THR A 137 -7.81 2.69 1.65
N ALA A 138 -7.81 2.01 2.81
CA ALA A 138 -6.85 2.28 3.87
C ALA A 138 -5.39 2.00 3.44
N VAL A 139 -5.16 0.95 2.64
CA VAL A 139 -3.85 0.67 2.02
C VAL A 139 -3.46 1.76 1.03
N LEU A 140 -4.37 2.22 0.16
CA LEU A 140 -4.10 3.31 -0.79
C LEU A 140 -3.73 4.60 -0.07
N VAL A 141 -4.47 4.96 0.98
CA VAL A 141 -4.14 6.13 1.82
C VAL A 141 -2.75 5.95 2.44
N GLY A 142 -2.44 4.79 3.01
CA GLY A 142 -1.11 4.51 3.56
C GLY A 142 0.03 4.62 2.56
N LEU A 143 -0.18 4.14 1.33
CA LEU A 143 0.80 4.30 0.24
C LEU A 143 1.03 5.77 -0.12
N ASN A 144 -0.03 6.58 -0.18
CA ASN A 144 0.05 8.00 -0.51
C ASN A 144 0.72 8.83 0.60
N VAL A 145 0.33 8.60 1.85
CA VAL A 145 0.96 9.24 3.02
C VAL A 145 2.43 8.87 3.08
N ARG A 146 2.78 7.60 2.86
CA ARG A 146 4.18 7.17 2.85
C ARG A 146 4.98 7.81 1.72
N ALA A 147 4.38 7.99 0.54
CA ALA A 147 5.06 8.57 -0.61
C ALA A 147 5.37 10.06 -0.43
N THR A 148 4.61 10.78 0.40
CA THR A 148 4.72 12.24 0.53
C THR A 148 5.06 12.73 1.93
N GLY A 149 5.03 11.86 2.93
CA GLY A 149 5.24 12.19 4.33
C GLY A 149 4.01 12.82 5.01
N GLU A 150 3.04 13.35 4.26
CA GLU A 150 1.92 14.10 4.81
C GLU A 150 0.55 13.73 4.21
N LEU A 151 -0.53 14.10 4.90
CA LEU A 151 -1.90 14.01 4.39
C LEU A 151 -2.21 15.25 3.54
N ASP A 152 -1.71 15.26 2.31
CA ASP A 152 -2.03 16.32 1.36
C ASP A 152 -3.45 16.21 0.81
N THR A 153 -3.92 17.26 0.12
CA THR A 153 -5.25 17.33 -0.49
C THR A 153 -5.51 16.13 -1.42
N THR A 154 -4.51 15.70 -2.18
CA THR A 154 -4.64 14.54 -3.09
C THR A 154 -4.96 13.26 -2.32
N THR A 155 -4.27 13.00 -1.21
CA THR A 155 -4.53 11.84 -0.35
C THR A 155 -5.94 11.89 0.24
N VAL A 156 -6.40 13.07 0.66
CA VAL A 156 -7.76 13.26 1.18
C VAL A 156 -8.81 12.96 0.11
N VAL A 157 -8.60 13.40 -1.13
CA VAL A 157 -9.52 13.10 -2.23
C VAL A 157 -9.54 11.60 -2.54
N ILE A 158 -8.38 10.94 -2.59
CA ILE A 158 -8.31 9.48 -2.76
C ILE A 158 -9.06 8.75 -1.64
N ALA A 159 -8.87 9.19 -0.39
CA ALA A 159 -9.58 8.63 0.76
C ALA A 159 -11.10 8.83 0.63
N ALA A 160 -11.56 10.02 0.22
CA ALA A 160 -12.97 10.32 0.04
C ALA A 160 -13.59 9.49 -1.07
N VAL A 161 -12.93 9.36 -2.22
CA VAL A 161 -13.40 8.53 -3.35
C VAL A 161 -13.44 7.06 -2.95
N GLY A 162 -12.42 6.56 -2.26
CA GLY A 162 -12.40 5.17 -1.74
C GLY A 162 -13.48 4.92 -0.67
N ALA A 163 -13.75 5.89 0.20
CA ALA A 163 -14.83 5.82 1.17
C ALA A 163 -16.21 5.80 0.50
N LEU A 164 -16.42 6.61 -0.54
CA LEU A 164 -17.64 6.57 -1.36
C LEU A 164 -17.79 5.22 -2.07
N ALA A 165 -16.71 4.69 -2.64
CA ALA A 165 -16.71 3.34 -3.23
C ALA A 165 -17.10 2.27 -2.19
N THR A 166 -16.55 2.37 -0.98
CA THR A 166 -16.83 1.46 0.14
C THR A 166 -18.30 1.51 0.55
N VAL A 167 -18.85 2.70 0.75
CA VAL A 167 -20.27 2.88 1.11
C VAL A 167 -21.17 2.38 -0.01
N ALA A 168 -20.86 2.72 -1.26
CA ALA A 168 -21.62 2.25 -2.42
C ALA A 168 -21.55 0.71 -2.54
N ALA A 169 -20.40 0.09 -2.31
CA ALA A 169 -20.26 -1.37 -2.33
C ALA A 169 -21.01 -2.05 -1.18
N ALA A 170 -21.05 -1.44 0.00
CA ALA A 170 -21.77 -2.00 1.15
C ALA A 170 -23.31 -1.91 0.99
N LEU A 171 -23.81 -0.86 0.33
CA LEU A 171 -25.25 -0.63 0.16
C LEU A 171 -25.79 -1.22 -1.15
N LEU A 172 -24.99 -1.18 -2.22
CA LEU A 172 -25.37 -1.49 -3.59
C LEU A 172 -24.39 -2.49 -4.21
N SER A 173 -24.03 -3.54 -3.46
CA SER A 173 -23.01 -4.51 -3.89
C SER A 173 -23.35 -5.16 -5.24
N TRP A 174 -24.64 -5.43 -5.49
CA TRP A 174 -25.17 -5.97 -6.75
C TRP A 174 -24.97 -5.02 -7.94
N PHE A 175 -24.85 -3.71 -7.70
CA PHE A 175 -24.76 -2.70 -8.75
C PHE A 175 -23.31 -2.25 -8.97
N ILE A 176 -22.52 -3.18 -9.53
CA ILE A 176 -21.07 -3.05 -9.74
C ILE A 176 -20.68 -1.79 -10.53
N ALA A 177 -21.52 -1.34 -11.45
CA ALA A 177 -21.29 -0.13 -12.26
C ALA A 177 -21.16 1.18 -11.47
N ILE A 178 -21.60 1.25 -10.21
CA ILE A 178 -21.40 2.45 -9.37
C ILE A 178 -20.09 2.36 -8.60
N TRP A 179 -19.94 1.33 -7.77
CA TRP A 179 -18.85 1.32 -6.79
C TRP A 179 -17.50 0.93 -7.40
N LEU A 180 -17.49 0.11 -8.46
CA LEU A 180 -16.24 -0.33 -9.09
C LEU A 180 -15.49 0.82 -9.77
N PRO A 181 -16.11 1.69 -10.59
CA PRO A 181 -15.42 2.84 -11.16
C PRO A 181 -14.83 3.77 -10.11
N LEU A 182 -15.52 3.99 -8.98
CA LEU A 182 -15.00 4.80 -7.88
C LEU A 182 -13.72 4.20 -7.29
N LEU A 183 -13.72 2.89 -7.00
CA LEU A 183 -12.54 2.20 -6.51
C LEU A 183 -11.40 2.22 -7.55
N ALA A 184 -11.72 2.01 -8.82
CA ALA A 184 -10.75 2.07 -9.91
C ALA A 184 -10.09 3.45 -10.02
N ILE A 185 -10.86 4.55 -9.90
CA ILE A 185 -10.33 5.91 -9.87
C ILE A 185 -9.35 6.09 -8.70
N ALA A 186 -9.71 5.66 -7.49
CA ALA A 186 -8.84 5.77 -6.32
C ALA A 186 -7.52 5.01 -6.50
N VAL A 187 -7.58 3.81 -7.08
CA VAL A 187 -6.39 2.98 -7.37
C VAL A 187 -5.52 3.61 -8.45
N VAL A 188 -6.11 4.00 -9.59
CA VAL A 188 -5.40 4.64 -10.70
C VAL A 188 -4.72 5.92 -10.24
N TRP A 189 -5.41 6.77 -9.48
CA TRP A 189 -4.83 8.02 -8.98
C TRP A 189 -3.65 7.77 -8.05
N THR A 190 -3.77 6.79 -7.15
CA THR A 190 -2.67 6.36 -6.27
C THR A 190 -1.47 5.86 -7.09
N LEU A 191 -1.71 5.10 -8.15
CA LEU A 191 -0.65 4.53 -8.98
C LEU A 191 0.04 5.56 -9.87
N VAL A 192 -0.70 6.51 -10.45
CA VAL A 192 -0.13 7.64 -11.21
C VAL A 192 0.81 8.43 -10.31
N ARG A 193 0.41 8.68 -9.07
CA ARG A 193 1.25 9.38 -8.10
C ARG A 193 2.47 8.56 -7.68
N ALA A 194 2.29 7.27 -7.41
CA ALA A 194 3.40 6.37 -7.08
C ALA A 194 4.41 6.22 -8.24
N TRP A 195 3.95 6.36 -9.48
CA TRP A 195 4.82 6.36 -10.66
C TRP A 195 5.70 7.61 -10.71
N ALA A 196 5.12 8.79 -10.47
CA ALA A 196 5.86 10.05 -10.44
C ALA A 196 6.97 10.05 -9.37
N THR A 197 6.72 9.41 -8.22
CA THR A 197 7.68 9.31 -7.11
C THR A 197 8.63 8.11 -7.21
N HIS A 198 8.58 7.32 -8.30
CA HIS A 198 9.43 6.14 -8.50
C HIS A 198 9.34 5.09 -7.36
N ALA A 199 8.23 5.06 -6.62
CA ALA A 199 8.09 4.25 -5.41
C ALA A 199 7.74 2.77 -5.71
N GLY A 200 7.47 2.40 -6.97
CA GLY A 200 6.95 1.07 -7.36
C GLY A 200 7.66 0.40 -8.53
N SER A 201 7.36 -0.90 -8.72
CA SER A 201 7.76 -1.66 -9.90
C SER A 201 7.02 -1.12 -11.13
N ARG A 202 7.77 -0.55 -12.09
CA ARG A 202 7.22 -0.04 -13.36
C ARG A 202 6.28 -1.00 -14.09
N PRO A 203 6.60 -2.30 -14.30
CA PRO A 203 5.71 -3.18 -15.07
C PRO A 203 4.36 -3.39 -14.37
N PHE A 204 4.39 -3.54 -13.05
CA PHE A 204 3.19 -3.70 -12.24
C PHE A 204 2.30 -2.47 -12.28
N THR A 205 2.89 -1.27 -12.11
CA THR A 205 2.14 -0.01 -12.18
C THR A 205 1.48 0.15 -13.55
N VAL A 206 2.19 -0.16 -14.64
CA VAL A 206 1.64 -0.11 -16.01
C VAL A 206 0.46 -1.08 -16.17
N VAL A 207 0.61 -2.32 -15.73
CA VAL A 207 -0.46 -3.33 -15.80
C VAL A 207 -1.70 -2.87 -15.03
N MET A 208 -1.53 -2.39 -13.81
CA MET A 208 -2.65 -1.90 -12.99
C MET A 208 -3.32 -0.65 -13.57
N LEU A 209 -2.55 0.28 -14.15
CA LEU A 209 -3.07 1.46 -14.82
C LEU A 209 -3.91 1.12 -16.06
N ALA A 210 -3.65 -0.02 -16.73
CA ALA A 210 -4.45 -0.49 -17.84
C ALA A 210 -5.67 -1.32 -17.37
N LEU A 211 -5.47 -2.26 -16.44
CA LEU A 211 -6.51 -3.19 -16.02
C LEU A 211 -7.65 -2.51 -15.23
N MET A 212 -7.35 -1.58 -14.32
CA MET A 212 -8.39 -0.97 -13.49
C MET A 212 -9.42 -0.15 -14.29
N PRO A 213 -9.02 0.71 -15.25
CA PRO A 213 -9.97 1.36 -16.15
C PRO A 213 -10.76 0.37 -17.01
N LEU A 214 -10.12 -0.68 -17.54
CA LEU A 214 -10.80 -1.70 -18.35
C LEU A 214 -11.88 -2.42 -17.55
N LEU A 215 -11.60 -2.78 -16.29
CA LEU A 215 -12.58 -3.39 -15.39
C LEU A 215 -13.73 -2.43 -15.07
N ALA A 216 -13.44 -1.15 -14.82
CA ALA A 216 -14.46 -0.13 -14.58
C ALA A 216 -15.40 0.06 -15.78
N VAL A 217 -14.83 0.19 -16.99
CA VAL A 217 -15.60 0.28 -18.23
C VAL A 217 -16.38 -1.01 -18.46
N GLY A 218 -15.76 -2.17 -18.23
CA GLY A 218 -16.41 -3.47 -18.33
C GLY A 218 -17.66 -3.58 -17.45
N ALA A 219 -17.60 -3.12 -16.19
CA ALA A 219 -18.76 -3.13 -15.30
C ALA A 219 -19.90 -2.23 -15.78
N ILE A 220 -19.59 -1.05 -16.31
CA ILE A 220 -20.58 -0.14 -16.89
C ILE A 220 -21.24 -0.80 -18.11
N VAL A 221 -20.43 -1.33 -19.03
CA VAL A 221 -20.91 -2.00 -20.26
C VAL A 221 -21.77 -3.22 -19.91
N ALA A 222 -21.34 -4.07 -18.99
CA ALA A 222 -22.10 -5.24 -18.54
C ALA A 222 -23.47 -4.84 -18.00
N THR A 223 -23.53 -3.76 -17.21
CA THR A 223 -24.78 -3.24 -16.64
C THR A 223 -25.72 -2.70 -17.72
N VAL A 224 -25.18 -1.92 -18.68
CA VAL A 224 -25.98 -1.36 -19.78
C VAL A 224 -26.51 -2.48 -20.69
N LEU A 225 -25.69 -3.48 -21.01
CA LEU A 225 -26.12 -4.63 -21.80
C LEU A 225 -27.22 -5.42 -21.11
N GLY A 226 -27.13 -5.63 -19.80
CA GLY A 226 -28.16 -6.35 -19.04
C GLY A 226 -29.51 -5.63 -18.98
N GLN A 227 -29.51 -4.30 -19.13
CA GLN A 227 -30.73 -3.51 -19.21
C GLN A 227 -31.33 -3.43 -20.63
N THR A 228 -30.51 -3.60 -21.66
CA THR A 228 -30.90 -3.34 -23.05
C THR A 228 -31.08 -4.61 -23.88
N MET A 229 -30.47 -5.72 -23.46
CA MET A 229 -30.47 -6.98 -24.18
C MET A 229 -30.95 -8.12 -23.27
N PRO A 230 -31.66 -9.13 -23.81
CA PRO A 230 -32.05 -10.33 -23.07
C PRO A 230 -30.86 -11.30 -22.97
N VAL A 231 -29.72 -10.80 -22.50
CA VAL A 231 -28.50 -11.58 -22.28
C VAL A 231 -28.38 -11.83 -20.79
N ASP A 232 -28.04 -13.05 -20.41
CA ASP A 232 -27.66 -13.37 -19.05
C ASP A 232 -26.33 -12.67 -18.72
N THR A 233 -26.43 -11.47 -18.12
CA THR A 233 -25.28 -10.65 -17.73
C THR A 233 -24.74 -11.01 -16.35
N GLU A 234 -25.31 -12.02 -15.70
CA GLU A 234 -24.88 -12.46 -14.39
C GLU A 234 -23.44 -12.98 -14.46
N LEU A 235 -23.17 -13.94 -15.34
CA LEU A 235 -21.83 -14.48 -15.58
C LEU A 235 -20.80 -13.40 -15.95
N LEU A 236 -21.21 -12.41 -16.76
CA LEU A 236 -20.34 -11.31 -17.18
C LEU A 236 -19.96 -10.41 -15.98
N SER A 237 -20.94 -10.03 -15.17
CA SER A 237 -20.74 -9.19 -13.98
C SER A 237 -19.84 -9.88 -12.95
N TRP A 238 -20.02 -11.19 -12.75
CA TRP A 238 -19.19 -11.98 -11.83
C TRP A 238 -17.78 -12.22 -12.36
N SER A 239 -17.61 -12.38 -13.67
CA SER A 239 -16.28 -12.46 -14.28
C SER A 239 -15.48 -11.17 -14.08
N ILE A 240 -16.16 -10.01 -14.13
CA ILE A 240 -15.55 -8.71 -13.85
C ILE A 240 -15.15 -8.60 -12.37
N LEU A 241 -16.03 -9.02 -11.45
CA LEU A 241 -15.70 -9.01 -10.02
C LEU A 241 -14.53 -9.95 -9.69
N ALA A 242 -14.52 -11.16 -10.26
CA ALA A 242 -13.42 -12.11 -10.08
C ALA A 242 -12.11 -11.57 -10.64
N GLY A 243 -12.16 -10.97 -11.84
CA GLY A 243 -11.01 -10.30 -12.46
C GLY A 243 -10.46 -9.17 -11.59
N LEU A 244 -11.34 -8.30 -11.07
CA LEU A 244 -10.96 -7.25 -10.12
C LEU A 244 -10.28 -7.83 -8.88
N ALA A 245 -10.93 -8.78 -8.22
CA ALA A 245 -10.46 -9.32 -6.95
C ALA A 245 -9.11 -10.04 -7.13
N ALA A 246 -8.90 -10.76 -8.24
CA ALA A 246 -7.61 -11.35 -8.58
C ALA A 246 -6.52 -10.29 -8.77
N VAL A 247 -6.81 -9.24 -9.55
CA VAL A 247 -5.88 -8.14 -9.82
C VAL A 247 -5.54 -7.38 -8.54
N VAL A 248 -6.53 -7.01 -7.74
CA VAL A 248 -6.34 -6.27 -6.50
C VAL A 248 -5.64 -7.15 -5.45
N ALA A 249 -6.02 -8.42 -5.27
CA ALA A 249 -5.34 -9.32 -4.33
C ALA A 249 -3.86 -9.52 -4.71
N ALA A 250 -3.56 -9.79 -5.98
CA ALA A 250 -2.18 -9.89 -6.46
C ALA A 250 -1.40 -8.59 -6.21
N SER A 251 -2.05 -7.45 -6.42
CA SER A 251 -1.48 -6.12 -6.19
C SER A 251 -1.10 -5.88 -4.73
N LEU A 252 -1.97 -6.29 -3.82
CA LEU A 252 -1.78 -6.13 -2.38
C LEU A 252 -0.74 -7.10 -1.82
N VAL A 253 -0.70 -8.34 -2.33
CA VAL A 253 0.34 -9.31 -1.97
C VAL A 253 1.72 -8.81 -2.41
N ASP A 254 1.85 -8.28 -3.62
CA ASP A 254 3.12 -7.73 -4.10
C ASP A 254 3.56 -6.51 -3.25
N VAL A 255 2.61 -5.64 -2.88
CA VAL A 255 2.88 -4.55 -1.91
C VAL A 255 3.37 -5.12 -0.58
N ALA A 256 2.67 -6.10 -0.01
CA ALA A 256 3.05 -6.70 1.27
C ALA A 256 4.46 -7.30 1.24
N VAL A 257 4.79 -8.07 0.19
CA VAL A 257 6.12 -8.67 0.01
C VAL A 257 7.20 -7.61 -0.14
N ARG A 258 6.96 -6.56 -0.94
CA ARG A 258 7.94 -5.49 -1.15
C ARG A 258 8.21 -4.72 0.13
N VAL A 259 7.16 -4.40 0.90
CA VAL A 259 7.32 -3.69 2.17
C VAL A 259 7.98 -4.60 3.21
N GLY A 260 7.54 -5.86 3.33
CA GLY A 260 8.10 -6.83 4.27
C GLY A 260 9.58 -7.15 4.03
N ARG A 261 10.02 -7.23 2.77
CA ARG A 261 11.45 -7.40 2.43
C ARG A 261 12.30 -6.22 2.87
N ARG A 262 11.79 -4.98 2.76
CA ARG A 262 12.50 -3.78 3.22
C ARG A 262 12.65 -3.78 4.74
N THR A 263 11.56 -4.08 5.47
CA THR A 263 11.60 -4.15 6.94
C THR A 263 12.50 -5.28 7.44
N ALA A 264 12.51 -6.44 6.78
CA ALA A 264 13.38 -7.56 7.15
C ALA A 264 14.86 -7.24 6.92
N ARG A 265 15.22 -6.58 5.81
CA ARG A 265 16.60 -6.14 5.56
C ARG A 265 17.07 -5.13 6.60
N ALA A 266 16.23 -4.17 6.96
CA ALA A 266 16.54 -3.22 8.02
C ALA A 266 16.79 -3.94 9.35
N ALA A 267 15.96 -4.93 9.71
CA ALA A 267 16.13 -5.71 10.94
C ALA A 267 17.40 -6.58 10.96
N VAL A 268 17.78 -7.20 9.83
CA VAL A 268 19.03 -7.99 9.74
C VAL A 268 20.24 -7.09 9.88
N ALA A 269 20.21 -5.93 9.24
CA ALA A 269 21.26 -4.93 9.35
C ALA A 269 21.40 -4.31 10.75
N VAL A 270 20.33 -4.31 11.56
CA VAL A 270 20.38 -3.91 12.96
C VAL A 270 21.09 -4.96 13.82
N ALA A 271 21.05 -6.23 13.40
CA ALA A 271 21.52 -7.38 14.18
C ALA A 271 22.94 -7.85 13.82
N SER A 272 23.47 -7.42 12.67
CA SER A 272 24.83 -7.71 12.18
C SER A 272 25.84 -6.67 12.63
#